data_AF-A0A949ZC26-F1
#
_entry.id   AF-A0A949ZC26-F1
#
_cell.length_a   1.000
_cell.length_b   1.000
_cell.length_c   1.000
_cell.angle_alpha   90.00
_cell.angle_beta   90.00
_cell.angle_gamma   90.00
#
_symmetry.space_group_name_H-M   'P 1'
#
loop_
_entity.id
_entity.type
_entity.pdbx_description
1 polymer ?
#
loop_
_entity_poly.entity_id
_entity_poly.type
_entity_poly.pdbx_seq_one_letter_code
_entity_poly.pdbx_strand_id
1 'polypeptide(L)' 'MNQLMGVVEIEQPEETKLVLGPGLAGTLMTPDEFHAANEVDEDFRYELIHGVLVVT' A
#
# COMPACT_ATOMS: atom_id res chain seq x y z
N MET A 1 35.21 5.25 28.31
CA MET A 1 34.67 5.11 26.94
C MET A 1 33.59 4.04 26.92
N ASN A 2 32.44 4.43 26.36
CA ASN A 2 31.40 3.65 25.69
C ASN A 2 30.62 2.57 26.47
N GLN A 3 29.53 3.00 27.11
CA GLN A 3 28.33 2.16 27.25
C GLN A 3 27.65 2.11 25.88
N LEU A 4 27.58 0.90 25.32
CA LEU A 4 27.01 0.58 24.01
C LEU A 4 25.48 0.76 24.08
N MET A 5 24.96 1.70 23.29
CA MET A 5 23.54 1.91 23.06
C MET A 5 23.02 0.70 22.26
N GLY A 6 22.31 -0.21 22.94
CA GLY A 6 21.66 -1.34 22.28
C GLY A 6 20.60 -0.80 21.32
N VAL A 7 20.86 -0.94 20.02
CA VAL A 7 19.84 -0.76 19.00
C VAL A 7 18.79 -1.83 19.24
N VAL A 8 17.63 -1.43 19.75
CA VAL A 8 16.45 -2.30 19.75
C VAL A 8 16.06 -2.42 18.29
N GLU A 9 16.29 -3.59 17.69
CA GLU A 9 15.71 -3.95 16.41
C GLU A 9 14.19 -4.05 16.62
N ILE A 10 13.51 -2.91 16.49
CA ILE A 10 12.07 -2.84 16.36
C ILE A 10 11.77 -3.48 15.01
N GLU A 11 11.27 -4.72 15.01
CA GLU A 11 10.62 -5.29 13.84
C GLU A 11 9.46 -4.36 13.50
N GLN A 12 9.71 -3.44 12.57
CA GLN A 12 8.69 -2.54 12.04
C GLN A 12 7.57 -3.46 11.56
N PRO A 13 6.31 -3.26 12.01
CA PRO A 13 5.21 -4.07 11.51
C PRO A 13 5.26 -3.95 10.00
N GLU A 14 5.42 -5.07 9.28
CA GLU A 14 5.39 -5.06 7.82
C GLU A 14 4.12 -4.32 7.43
N GLU A 15 4.30 -3.08 6.96
CA GLU A 15 3.24 -2.27 6.41
C GLU A 15 2.56 -3.18 5.40
N THR A 16 1.31 -3.59 5.68
CA THR A 16 0.57 -4.52 4.84
C THR A 16 0.57 -3.94 3.44
N LYS A 17 1.44 -4.47 2.58
CA LYS A 17 1.64 -3.97 1.23
C LYS A 17 0.30 -4.06 0.53
N LEU A 18 -0.27 -2.90 0.21
CA LEU A 18 -1.49 -2.82 -0.54
C LEU A 18 -1.20 -3.33 -1.95
N VAL A 19 -1.87 -4.41 -2.34
CA VAL A 19 -1.83 -4.98 -3.68
C VAL A 19 -3.14 -4.61 -4.37
N LEU A 20 -3.07 -3.83 -5.45
CA LEU A 20 -4.26 -3.50 -6.23
C LEU A 20 -4.55 -4.63 -7.20
N GLY A 21 -5.80 -5.12 -7.13
CA GLY A 21 -6.31 -6.16 -8.00
C GLY A 21 -7.78 -5.94 -8.30
N PRO A 22 -8.35 -6.66 -9.29
CA PRO A 22 -9.76 -6.54 -9.67
C PRO A 22 -10.73 -6.85 -8.52
N GLY A 23 -10.30 -7.65 -7.52
CA GLY A 23 -11.10 -7.92 -6.32
C GLY A 23 -11.35 -6.70 -5.43
N LEU A 24 -10.58 -5.63 -5.58
CA LEU A 24 -10.77 -4.36 -4.87
C LEU A 24 -11.61 -3.35 -5.65
N ALA A 25 -12.05 -3.66 -6.88
CA ALA A 25 -12.86 -2.76 -7.68
C ALA A 25 -14.11 -2.30 -6.92
N GLY A 26 -14.40 -1.00 -6.95
CA GLY A 26 -15.50 -0.38 -6.21
C GLY A 26 -15.17 -0.05 -4.74
N THR A 27 -13.98 -0.37 -4.26
CA THR A 27 -13.55 -0.02 -2.90
C THR A 27 -13.34 1.49 -2.77
N LEU A 28 -13.77 2.03 -1.64
CA LEU A 28 -13.45 3.41 -1.25
C LEU A 28 -11.99 3.47 -0.81
N MET A 29 -11.24 4.38 -1.42
CA MET A 29 -9.81 4.53 -1.22
C MET A 29 -9.42 6.00 -1.37
N THR A 30 -8.50 6.45 -0.55
CA THR A 30 -7.93 7.79 -0.66
C THR A 30 -6.84 7.83 -1.74
N PRO A 31 -6.56 9.00 -2.32
CA PRO A 31 -5.45 9.15 -3.26
C PRO A 31 -4.10 8.71 -2.70
N ASP A 32 -3.84 8.95 -1.41
CA ASP A 32 -2.60 8.56 -0.75
C ASP A 32 -2.47 7.04 -0.65
N GLU A 33 -3.54 6.33 -0.27
CA GLU A 33 -3.58 4.85 -0.25
C GLU A 33 -3.39 4.28 -1.66
N PHE A 34 -4.04 4.87 -2.66
CA PHE A 34 -3.89 4.45 -4.05
C PHE A 34 -2.46 4.64 -4.56
N HIS A 35 -1.79 5.74 -4.19
CA HIS A 35 -0.41 6.02 -4.57
C HIS A 35 0.61 5.17 -3.79
N ALA A 36 0.24 4.73 -2.58
CA ALA A 36 1.06 3.85 -1.74
C ALA A 36 0.99 2.37 -2.16
N ALA A 37 0.15 2.02 -3.14
CA ALA A 37 0.08 0.67 -3.68
C ALA A 37 1.45 0.21 -4.18
N ASN A 38 1.92 -0.92 -3.63
CA ASN A 38 3.27 -1.41 -3.90
C ASN A 38 3.31 -2.37 -5.08
N GLU A 39 2.19 -3.05 -5.37
CA GLU A 39 2.06 -3.98 -6.48
C GLU A 39 0.67 -3.85 -7.10
N VAL A 40 0.61 -3.98 -8.42
CA VAL A 40 -0.62 -3.94 -9.21
C VAL A 40 -0.55 -5.05 -10.26
N ASP A 41 -1.68 -5.66 -10.59
CA ASP A 41 -1.76 -6.60 -11.71
C ASP A 41 -1.70 -5.82 -13.04
N GLU A 42 -0.64 -6.02 -13.83
CA GLU A 42 -0.37 -5.28 -15.08
C GLU A 42 -1.37 -5.56 -16.21
N ASP A 43 -2.18 -6.62 -16.10
CA ASP A 43 -3.22 -6.94 -17.08
C ASP A 43 -4.44 -5.99 -16.98
N PHE A 44 -4.49 -5.16 -15.93
CA PHE A 44 -5.57 -4.23 -15.67
C PHE A 44 -5.09 -2.79 -15.55
N ARG A 45 -6.00 -1.87 -15.85
CA ARG A 45 -5.79 -0.45 -15.55
C ARG A 45 -6.54 -0.06 -14.30
N TYR A 46 -5.85 0.65 -13.40
CA TYR A 46 -6.41 1.16 -12.15
C TYR A 46 -6.54 2.67 -12.20
N GLU A 47 -7.71 3.17 -11.84
CA GLU A 47 -8.00 4.59 -11.74
C GLU A 47 -8.76 4.88 -10.45
N LEU A 48 -8.44 6.00 -9.80
CA LEU A 48 -9.19 6.47 -8.64
C LEU A 48 -10.14 7.60 -9.06
N ILE A 49 -11.43 7.29 -9.13
CA ILE A 49 -12.46 8.24 -9.58
C ILE A 49 -13.38 8.55 -8.39
N HIS A 50 -13.40 9.81 -7.95
CA HIS A 50 -14.18 10.25 -6.78
C HIS A 50 -13.93 9.44 -5.50
N GLY A 51 -12.70 8.93 -5.32
CA GLY A 51 -12.33 8.11 -4.17
C GLY A 51 -12.78 6.65 -4.27
N VAL A 52 -13.22 6.21 -5.45
CA VAL A 52 -13.57 4.81 -5.73
C VAL A 52 -12.54 4.23 -6.68
N LEU A 53 -12.02 3.05 -6.34
CA LEU A 53 -11.12 2.29 -7.21
C LEU A 53 -11.91 1.73 -8.40
N VAL A 54 -11.53 2.13 -9.61
CA VAL A 54 -12.08 1.63 -10.87
C VAL A 54 -11.00 0.79 -11.56
N VAL A 55 -11.40 -0.38 -12.06
CA VAL A 55 -10.53 -1.33 -12.75
C VAL A 55 -11.13 -1.63 -14.13
N THR A 56 -10.36 -1.51 -15.21
CA THR A 56 -10.80 -1.72 -16.60
C THR A 56 -9.86 -2.62 -17.39
#